data_AF-A0AAV1T6W9-F1
#
_entry.id   AF-A0AAV1T6W9-F1
#
_cell.length_a   1.000
_cell.length_b   1.000
_cell.length_c   1.000
_cell.angle_alpha   90.00
_cell.angle_beta   90.00
_cell.angle_gamma   90.00
#
_symmetry.space_group_name_H-M   'P 1'
#
loop_
_entity.id
_entity.type
_entity.pdbx_description
1 polymer ?
#
loop_
_entity_poly.entity_id
_entity_poly.type
_entity_poly.pdbx_seq_one_letter_code
_entity_poly.pdbx_strand_id
1 'polypeptide(L)'
;MASTPVIVRSTNSTKIPRPLLTAFNLSASVRFSDGPYDSVHAKRLLGDLKSTLGEERASPPIPTSMGKKVANAVGSLVTSLHSQGQNLNGLSSGYRKKLRSFEYYAIMAYLETRFHALQSEQPNEKELRERKMALLARGGIDLVESSVDGRDTIISAVRESLSERQWTEITPRLAHDLMGRVQSKENTPGEIFKKLDIGGESTWISRNRMGNPFASPKLGALVGYIGEYNKQHQTSWTLLDAFIAGYEGEAKVASMLSLAGLSCFYGREAQQMEEELYKLWLERGRAISDVVIIQRKQLDKVPSLAYKVKDSLKRYILAFTQKYSLPEQFTANILDLLQTDEFSFVELLIEAQAAEREIELFRVKEIEKDLMNSP
;
A
#
# COMPACT_ATOMS: atom_id res chain seq x y z
N MET A 1 34.12 62.83 15.87
CA MET A 1 32.74 62.35 15.61
C MET A 1 32.54 62.31 14.10
N ALA A 2 31.87 61.27 13.61
CA ALA A 2 31.82 60.78 12.22
C ALA A 2 33.01 59.90 11.79
N SER A 3 32.75 58.61 11.50
CA SER A 3 32.91 58.01 10.16
C SER A 3 32.69 56.49 10.17
N THR A 4 31.71 56.10 9.37
CA THR A 4 31.47 54.90 8.54
C THR A 4 32.44 53.71 8.58
N PRO A 5 31.95 52.45 8.47
CA PRO A 5 32.78 51.26 8.36
C PRO A 5 33.22 50.99 6.92
N VAL A 6 34.45 50.49 6.74
CA VAL A 6 34.95 49.94 5.48
C VAL A 6 35.10 48.43 5.61
N ILE A 7 34.39 47.72 4.73
CA ILE A 7 34.51 46.29 4.47
C ILE A 7 35.66 46.09 3.48
N VAL A 8 36.63 45.25 3.81
CA VAL A 8 37.56 44.65 2.84
C VAL A 8 37.49 43.14 2.96
N ARG A 9 37.00 42.50 1.90
CA ARG A 9 37.13 41.06 1.65
C ARG A 9 38.55 40.77 1.20
N SER A 10 39.18 39.76 1.78
CA SER A 10 40.37 39.11 1.23
C SER A 10 40.12 37.61 1.15
N THR A 11 40.18 37.10 -0.08
CA THR A 11 40.18 35.69 -0.45
C THR A 11 41.61 35.16 -0.37
N ASN A 12 41.84 34.09 0.39
CA ASN A 12 42.43 32.83 -0.10
C ASN A 12 42.85 31.90 1.04
N SER A 13 42.39 30.65 0.93
CA SER A 13 43.13 29.40 1.12
C SER A 13 44.06 29.26 2.33
N THR A 14 43.68 28.40 3.29
CA THR A 14 44.50 27.25 3.72
C THR A 14 43.76 26.33 4.71
N LYS A 15 43.70 25.05 4.36
CA LYS A 15 43.83 23.81 5.17
C LYS A 15 43.46 23.79 6.69
N ILE A 16 42.51 22.88 7.01
CA ILE A 16 42.50 21.86 8.12
C ILE A 16 42.19 22.39 9.55
N PRO A 17 41.49 21.67 10.49
CA PRO A 17 41.36 20.21 10.63
C PRO A 17 39.97 19.59 10.89
N ARG A 18 39.90 18.28 10.60
CA ARG A 18 38.95 17.30 11.18
C ARG A 18 39.29 17.04 12.66
N PRO A 19 38.31 16.86 13.55
CA PRO A 19 38.56 16.19 14.82
C PRO A 19 38.44 14.67 14.67
N LEU A 20 39.48 14.01 15.16
CA LEU A 20 39.55 12.60 15.54
C LEU A 20 38.56 12.32 16.68
N LEU A 21 37.91 11.15 16.65
CA LEU A 21 37.59 10.38 17.86
C LEU A 21 37.46 8.89 17.49
N THR A 22 38.59 8.23 17.70
CA THR A 22 38.79 6.89 18.31
C THR A 22 37.91 5.71 17.91
N ALA A 23 38.64 4.72 17.38
CA ALA A 23 38.31 3.32 17.32
C ALA A 23 38.00 2.72 18.70
N PHE A 24 36.99 1.84 18.72
CA PHE A 24 37.00 0.67 19.59
C PHE A 24 37.16 -0.57 18.70
N ASN A 25 38.38 -1.11 18.71
CA ASN A 25 38.67 -2.47 18.28
C ASN A 25 38.17 -3.41 19.37
N LEU A 26 37.29 -4.35 19.01
CA LEU A 26 37.19 -5.63 19.69
C LEU A 26 37.31 -6.73 18.65
N SER A 27 38.48 -7.37 18.66
CA SER A 27 38.75 -8.64 18.00
C SER A 27 38.15 -9.76 18.84
N ALA A 28 37.12 -10.42 18.32
CA ALA A 28 36.82 -11.82 18.64
C ALA A 28 36.16 -12.45 17.42
N SER A 29 36.98 -13.14 16.63
CA SER A 29 36.51 -14.05 15.59
C SER A 29 35.74 -15.19 16.27
N VAL A 30 34.44 -15.25 16.02
CA VAL A 30 33.64 -16.45 16.28
C VAL A 30 33.14 -16.93 14.92
N ARG A 31 33.71 -18.03 14.44
CA ARG A 31 33.14 -18.80 13.33
C ARG A 31 31.91 -19.52 13.88
N PHE A 32 30.76 -19.29 13.25
CA PHE A 32 29.59 -20.15 13.39
C PHE A 32 29.37 -20.87 12.06
N SER A 33 29.26 -22.20 12.13
CA SER A 33 28.72 -23.03 11.07
C SER A 33 27.20 -22.86 11.06
N ASP A 34 26.70 -22.15 10.05
CA ASP A 34 25.37 -22.22 9.45
C ASP A 34 24.20 -22.44 10.43
N GLY A 35 23.58 -21.32 10.85
CA GLY A 35 22.36 -21.28 11.66
C GLY A 35 21.27 -20.40 11.02
N PRO A 36 20.01 -20.49 11.50
CA PRO A 36 18.80 -20.27 10.71
C PRO A 36 18.56 -18.81 10.27
N TYR A 37 17.74 -18.70 9.22
CA TYR A 37 17.44 -17.52 8.39
C TYR A 37 17.09 -16.21 9.15
N ASP A 38 16.73 -16.27 10.43
CA ASP A 38 16.29 -15.13 11.24
C ASP A 38 17.39 -14.12 11.60
N SER A 39 18.66 -14.53 11.61
CA SER A 39 19.76 -13.63 12.04
C SER A 39 20.20 -12.65 10.95
N VAL A 40 19.98 -12.97 9.67
CA VAL A 40 20.43 -12.16 8.53
C VAL A 40 19.48 -11.00 8.26
N HIS A 41 18.17 -11.20 8.44
CA HIS A 41 17.17 -10.13 8.25
C HIS A 41 17.23 -9.07 9.35
N ALA A 42 17.42 -9.47 10.61
CA ALA A 42 17.60 -8.52 11.72
C ALA A 42 18.88 -7.67 11.53
N LYS A 43 19.97 -8.26 11.04
CA LYS A 43 21.23 -7.53 10.77
C LYS A 43 21.12 -6.58 9.56
N ARG A 44 20.32 -6.92 8.54
CA ARG A 44 20.02 -6.01 7.41
C ARG A 44 19.17 -4.81 7.84
N LEU A 45 18.19 -5.00 8.72
CA LEU A 45 17.38 -3.93 9.32
C LEU A 45 18.20 -2.96 10.19
N LEU A 46 19.39 -3.38 10.64
CA LEU A 46 20.33 -2.61 11.47
C LEU A 46 21.46 -1.94 10.67
N GLY A 47 21.55 -2.16 9.35
CA GLY A 47 22.52 -1.48 8.48
C GLY A 47 23.92 -2.12 8.44
N ASP A 48 24.10 -3.32 8.99
CA ASP A 48 25.42 -3.93 9.18
C ASP A 48 25.98 -4.73 7.97
N LEU A 49 25.24 -4.84 6.85
CA LEU A 49 25.71 -5.55 5.65
C LEU A 49 25.53 -4.74 4.36
N LYS A 50 26.63 -4.56 3.61
CA LYS A 50 26.58 -4.07 2.22
C LYS A 50 26.10 -5.18 1.28
N SER A 51 25.01 -4.92 0.56
CA SER A 51 24.39 -5.78 -0.46
C SER A 51 25.37 -6.07 -1.62
N THR A 52 25.52 -7.35 -2.00
CA THR A 52 26.12 -7.73 -3.29
C THR A 52 25.01 -7.98 -4.31
N LEU A 53 25.13 -7.33 -5.49
CA LEU A 53 24.19 -7.26 -6.62
C LEU A 53 23.57 -8.57 -7.15
N GLY A 54 23.92 -9.75 -6.62
CA GLY A 54 23.37 -11.05 -7.02
C GLY A 54 22.10 -11.49 -6.28
N GLU A 55 21.81 -10.94 -5.09
CA GLU A 55 20.67 -11.34 -4.25
C GLU A 55 19.41 -10.47 -4.42
N GLU A 56 19.48 -9.43 -5.26
CA GLU A 56 18.45 -8.38 -5.41
C GLU A 56 17.28 -8.77 -6.35
N ARG A 57 16.68 -9.94 -6.11
CA ARG A 57 15.42 -10.37 -6.76
C ARG A 57 14.30 -10.63 -5.75
N ALA A 58 14.25 -9.91 -4.63
CA ALA A 58 13.42 -10.34 -3.51
C ALA A 58 12.10 -9.59 -3.42
N SER A 59 11.12 -9.84 -4.31
CA SER A 59 9.69 -9.82 -3.84
C SER A 59 9.66 -10.54 -2.48
N PRO A 60 8.69 -10.35 -1.55
CA PRO A 60 8.48 -11.41 -0.58
C PRO A 60 8.43 -12.69 -1.43
N PRO A 61 9.44 -13.57 -1.34
CA PRO A 61 9.71 -14.48 -2.44
C PRO A 61 8.41 -15.24 -2.60
N ILE A 62 7.81 -15.22 -3.80
CA ILE A 62 6.79 -16.24 -4.10
C ILE A 62 7.53 -17.50 -3.70
N PRO A 63 7.09 -18.23 -2.66
CA PRO A 63 7.96 -19.14 -1.93
C PRO A 63 8.65 -20.03 -2.96
N THR A 64 9.93 -19.74 -3.26
CA THR A 64 10.59 -20.23 -4.47
C THR A 64 10.82 -21.74 -4.38
N SER A 65 10.53 -22.30 -3.21
CA SER A 65 10.58 -23.70 -2.87
C SER A 65 9.31 -24.48 -3.18
N MET A 66 8.21 -23.85 -3.61
CA MET A 66 6.96 -24.59 -3.79
C MET A 66 6.85 -25.33 -5.11
N GLY A 67 6.46 -26.60 -5.00
CA GLY A 67 6.14 -27.44 -6.13
C GLY A 67 5.05 -26.83 -7.03
N LYS A 68 5.26 -26.98 -8.34
CA LYS A 68 4.34 -26.58 -9.43
C LYS A 68 2.87 -26.96 -9.18
N LYS A 69 2.63 -28.05 -8.43
CA LYS A 69 1.28 -28.52 -8.07
C LYS A 69 0.51 -27.51 -7.20
N VAL A 70 1.15 -26.96 -6.15
CA VAL A 70 0.51 -25.98 -5.26
C VAL A 70 0.24 -24.69 -6.02
N ALA A 71 1.23 -24.20 -6.78
CA ALA A 71 1.08 -22.99 -7.56
C ALA A 71 -0.07 -23.06 -8.57
N ASN A 72 -0.21 -24.19 -9.26
CA ASN A 72 -1.34 -24.41 -10.17
C ASN A 72 -2.67 -24.44 -9.42
N ALA A 73 -2.75 -25.14 -8.28
CA ALA A 73 -3.98 -25.23 -7.49
C ALA A 73 -4.43 -23.86 -6.96
N VAL A 74 -3.51 -23.04 -6.45
CA VAL A 74 -3.81 -21.67 -6.01
C VAL A 74 -4.22 -20.80 -7.20
N GLY A 75 -3.55 -20.91 -8.34
CA GLY A 75 -3.94 -20.18 -9.56
C GLY A 75 -5.36 -20.52 -10.04
N SER A 76 -5.75 -21.79 -9.93
CA SER A 76 -7.12 -22.25 -10.20
C SER A 76 -8.11 -21.67 -9.18
N LEU A 77 -7.81 -21.74 -7.87
CA LEU A 77 -8.66 -21.16 -6.83
C LEU A 77 -8.88 -19.65 -7.02
N VAL A 78 -7.83 -18.88 -7.31
CA VAL A 78 -7.94 -17.46 -7.66
C VAL A 78 -8.86 -17.25 -8.87
N THR A 79 -8.77 -18.13 -9.87
CA THR A 79 -9.62 -18.03 -11.06
C THR A 79 -11.10 -18.30 -10.71
N SER A 80 -11.39 -19.32 -9.92
CA SER A 80 -12.76 -19.64 -9.46
C SER A 80 -13.35 -18.55 -8.55
N LEU A 81 -12.55 -17.94 -7.67
CA LEU A 81 -12.99 -16.82 -6.83
C LEU A 81 -13.45 -15.60 -7.64
N HIS A 82 -12.78 -15.33 -8.76
CA HIS A 82 -13.14 -14.23 -9.64
C HIS A 82 -14.28 -14.57 -10.61
N SER A 83 -14.46 -15.83 -11.02
CA SER A 83 -15.55 -16.19 -11.93
C SER A 83 -16.94 -16.05 -11.30
N GLN A 84 -17.04 -16.14 -9.96
CA GLN A 84 -18.31 -16.10 -9.24
C GLN A 84 -18.66 -14.78 -8.55
N GLY A 85 -17.76 -13.80 -8.47
CA GLY A 85 -17.96 -12.63 -7.61
C GLY A 85 -17.77 -11.30 -8.30
N GLN A 86 -16.54 -11.01 -8.70
CA GLN A 86 -16.19 -9.71 -9.26
C GLN A 86 -16.07 -9.81 -10.76
N ASN A 87 -16.93 -9.05 -11.44
CA ASN A 87 -16.81 -8.87 -12.86
C ASN A 87 -15.52 -8.12 -13.17
N LEU A 88 -14.44 -8.86 -13.46
CA LEU A 88 -13.17 -8.29 -13.93
C LEU A 88 -13.25 -7.83 -15.40
N ASN A 89 -14.44 -7.85 -16.01
CA ASN A 89 -14.65 -7.30 -17.34
C ASN A 89 -14.40 -5.79 -17.31
N GLY A 90 -13.85 -5.24 -18.39
CA GLY A 90 -13.40 -3.85 -18.45
C GLY A 90 -11.99 -3.60 -17.88
N LEU A 91 -11.43 -4.51 -17.07
CA LEU A 91 -10.04 -4.36 -16.60
C LEU A 91 -9.04 -4.80 -17.66
N SER A 92 -7.98 -4.00 -17.84
CA SER A 92 -6.86 -4.37 -18.72
C SER A 92 -6.16 -5.65 -18.22
N SER A 93 -5.59 -6.42 -19.16
CA SER A 93 -4.90 -7.69 -18.86
C SER A 93 -3.80 -7.54 -17.80
N GLY A 94 -3.02 -6.46 -17.87
CA GLY A 94 -1.97 -6.15 -16.89
C GLY A 94 -2.53 -5.93 -15.48
N TYR A 95 -3.73 -5.36 -15.35
CA TYR A 95 -4.35 -5.13 -14.05
C TYR A 95 -4.99 -6.39 -13.48
N ARG A 96 -5.69 -7.16 -14.32
CA ARG A 96 -6.17 -8.49 -13.92
C ARG A 96 -5.02 -9.36 -13.41
N LYS A 97 -3.85 -9.29 -14.05
CA LYS A 97 -2.64 -9.99 -13.58
C LYS A 97 -2.16 -9.47 -12.21
N LYS A 98 -2.17 -8.16 -11.98
CA LYS A 98 -1.80 -7.57 -10.68
C LYS A 98 -2.80 -7.94 -9.57
N LEU A 99 -4.10 -7.80 -9.83
CA LEU A 99 -5.14 -8.19 -8.88
C LEU A 99 -5.05 -9.68 -8.52
N ARG A 100 -4.96 -10.56 -9.52
CA ARG A 100 -4.76 -11.99 -9.28
C ARG A 100 -3.50 -12.29 -8.48
N SER A 101 -2.43 -11.49 -8.60
CA SER A 101 -1.23 -11.67 -7.79
C SER A 101 -1.46 -11.31 -6.31
N PHE A 102 -2.37 -10.39 -6.01
CA PHE A 102 -2.76 -10.07 -4.62
C PHE A 102 -3.53 -11.23 -4.01
N GLU A 103 -4.52 -11.76 -4.75
CA GLU A 103 -5.29 -12.91 -4.27
C GLU A 103 -4.44 -14.16 -4.14
N TYR A 104 -3.56 -14.39 -5.11
CA TYR A 104 -2.60 -15.48 -5.05
C TYR A 104 -1.77 -15.39 -3.77
N TYR A 105 -1.15 -14.24 -3.50
CA TYR A 105 -0.32 -14.06 -2.30
C TYR A 105 -1.12 -14.27 -1.00
N ALA A 106 -2.34 -13.75 -0.92
CA ALA A 106 -3.22 -13.92 0.24
C ALA A 106 -3.54 -15.40 0.51
N ILE A 107 -3.91 -16.16 -0.52
CA ILE A 107 -4.18 -17.60 -0.40
C ILE A 107 -2.90 -18.36 -0.04
N MET A 108 -1.76 -18.00 -0.63
CA MET A 108 -0.48 -18.62 -0.28
C MET A 108 -0.17 -18.42 1.21
N ALA A 109 -0.30 -17.20 1.71
CA ALA A 109 -0.09 -16.89 3.12
C ALA A 109 -1.04 -17.68 4.03
N TYR A 110 -2.30 -17.82 3.66
CA TYR A 110 -3.27 -18.68 4.34
C TYR A 110 -2.87 -20.17 4.35
N LEU A 111 -2.38 -20.70 3.23
CA LEU A 111 -1.93 -22.09 3.20
C LEU A 111 -0.68 -22.28 4.08
N GLU A 112 0.24 -21.32 4.09
CA GLU A 112 1.44 -21.40 4.91
C GLU A 112 1.14 -21.44 6.41
N THR A 113 0.23 -20.61 6.90
CA THR A 113 -0.18 -20.57 8.31
C THR A 113 -0.83 -21.89 8.72
N ARG A 114 -1.70 -22.46 7.87
CA ARG A 114 -2.37 -23.75 8.14
C ARG A 114 -1.42 -24.94 8.19
N PHE A 115 -0.27 -24.87 7.51
CA PHE A 115 0.70 -25.95 7.45
C PHE A 115 2.04 -25.59 8.10
N HIS A 116 2.07 -24.59 8.99
CA HIS A 116 3.28 -24.14 9.68
C HIS A 116 3.95 -25.27 10.50
N ALA A 117 3.17 -26.23 10.99
CA ALA A 117 3.68 -27.38 11.74
C ALA A 117 4.55 -28.36 10.92
N LEU A 118 4.55 -28.26 9.59
CA LEU A 118 5.28 -29.17 8.68
C LEU A 118 6.56 -28.54 8.12
N GLN A 119 7.21 -27.67 8.89
CA GLN A 119 8.41 -26.95 8.45
C GLN A 119 9.71 -27.77 8.48
N SER A 120 9.68 -29.07 8.80
CA SER A 120 10.95 -29.82 8.78
C SER A 120 11.49 -29.95 7.35
N GLU A 121 12.81 -29.84 7.25
CA GLU A 121 13.56 -29.88 5.99
C GLU A 121 13.68 -31.29 5.41
N GLN A 122 13.09 -32.29 6.06
CA GLN A 122 13.09 -33.66 5.55
C GLN A 122 12.36 -33.70 4.20
N PRO A 123 13.00 -34.21 3.12
CA PRO A 123 12.43 -34.22 1.77
C PRO A 123 11.02 -34.84 1.70
N ASN A 124 10.79 -35.91 2.48
CA ASN A 124 9.50 -36.60 2.56
C ASN A 124 8.40 -35.72 3.17
N GLU A 125 8.74 -34.87 4.14
CA GLU A 125 7.81 -33.95 4.77
C GLU A 125 7.48 -32.77 3.86
N LYS A 126 8.46 -32.31 3.06
CA LYS A 126 8.24 -31.29 2.04
C LYS A 126 7.21 -31.75 1.01
N GLU A 127 7.38 -32.93 0.42
CA GLU A 127 6.42 -33.46 -0.56
C GLU A 127 5.03 -33.65 0.05
N LEU A 128 4.96 -34.18 1.29
CA LEU A 128 3.70 -34.34 2.02
C LEU A 128 3.01 -32.98 2.25
N ARG A 129 3.77 -31.95 2.65
CA ARG A 129 3.28 -30.58 2.83
C ARG A 129 2.73 -30.02 1.54
N GLU A 130 3.47 -30.13 0.43
CA GLU A 130 3.00 -29.67 -0.88
C GLU A 130 1.73 -30.39 -1.33
N ARG A 131 1.64 -31.70 -1.09
CA ARG A 131 0.43 -32.48 -1.40
C ARG A 131 -0.77 -32.02 -0.57
N LYS A 132 -0.59 -31.80 0.74
CA LYS A 132 -1.65 -31.31 1.63
C LYS A 132 -2.11 -29.90 1.25
N MET A 133 -1.19 -28.99 0.93
CA MET A 133 -1.51 -27.65 0.44
C MET A 133 -2.31 -27.69 -0.87
N ALA A 134 -1.88 -28.51 -1.84
CA ALA A 134 -2.59 -28.66 -3.10
C ALA A 134 -3.99 -29.26 -2.91
N LEU A 135 -4.16 -30.21 -1.98
CA LEU A 135 -5.46 -30.77 -1.63
C LEU A 135 -6.37 -29.73 -0.97
N LEU A 136 -5.86 -28.92 -0.04
CA LEU A 136 -6.64 -27.87 0.61
C LEU A 136 -7.08 -26.80 -0.40
N ALA A 137 -6.18 -26.38 -1.30
CA ALA A 137 -6.52 -25.46 -2.37
C ALA A 137 -7.60 -26.02 -3.31
N ARG A 138 -7.55 -27.32 -3.63
CA ARG A 138 -8.60 -28.01 -4.42
C ARG A 138 -9.93 -28.08 -3.68
N GLY A 139 -9.93 -28.45 -2.40
CA GLY A 139 -11.14 -28.41 -1.59
C GLY A 139 -11.77 -27.01 -1.52
N GLY A 140 -10.93 -25.97 -1.53
CA GLY A 140 -11.40 -24.59 -1.67
C GLY A 140 -12.04 -24.29 -3.03
N ILE A 141 -11.52 -24.88 -4.13
CA ILE A 141 -12.15 -24.77 -5.46
C ILE A 141 -13.53 -25.43 -5.43
N ASP A 142 -13.62 -26.66 -4.93
CA ASP A 142 -14.88 -27.41 -4.87
C ASP A 142 -15.92 -26.64 -4.03
N LEU A 143 -15.48 -26.03 -2.92
CA LEU A 143 -16.34 -25.21 -2.06
C LEU A 143 -16.82 -23.95 -2.79
N VAL A 144 -15.93 -23.19 -3.43
CA VAL A 144 -16.29 -22.01 -4.25
C VAL A 144 -17.26 -22.41 -5.36
N GLU A 145 -16.94 -23.44 -6.13
CA GLU A 145 -17.76 -23.86 -7.26
C GLU A 145 -19.14 -24.39 -6.85
N SER A 146 -19.29 -24.91 -5.63
CA SER A 146 -20.56 -25.41 -5.11
C SER A 146 -21.57 -24.31 -4.75
N SER A 147 -21.15 -23.12 -4.32
CA SER A 147 -22.05 -22.05 -3.87
C SER A 147 -21.35 -20.69 -3.65
N VAL A 148 -22.13 -19.60 -3.71
CA VAL A 148 -21.67 -18.26 -3.30
C VAL A 148 -21.26 -18.26 -1.82
N ASP A 149 -21.99 -18.97 -0.96
CA ASP A 149 -21.64 -19.13 0.47
C ASP A 149 -20.27 -19.81 0.64
N GLY A 150 -19.93 -20.74 -0.25
CA GLY A 150 -18.63 -21.39 -0.29
C GLY A 150 -17.50 -20.41 -0.62
N ARG A 151 -17.74 -19.49 -1.55
CA ARG A 151 -16.81 -18.38 -1.83
C ARG A 151 -16.60 -17.50 -0.62
N ASP A 152 -17.66 -17.06 0.03
CA ASP A 152 -17.58 -16.16 1.19
C ASP A 152 -16.94 -16.84 2.40
N THR A 153 -17.12 -18.16 2.54
CA THR A 153 -16.43 -19.00 3.53
C THR A 153 -14.92 -19.00 3.31
N ILE A 154 -14.45 -19.22 2.06
CA ILE A 154 -13.02 -19.17 1.75
C ILE A 154 -12.46 -17.76 1.97
N ILE A 155 -13.18 -16.71 1.56
CA ILE A 155 -12.77 -15.33 1.79
C ILE A 155 -12.58 -15.05 3.28
N SER A 156 -13.55 -15.45 4.10
CA SER A 156 -13.51 -15.23 5.55
C SER A 156 -12.34 -15.99 6.19
N ALA A 157 -12.15 -17.27 5.84
CA ALA A 157 -11.05 -18.08 6.37
C ALA A 157 -9.66 -17.54 6.01
N VAL A 158 -9.50 -17.04 4.78
CA VAL A 158 -8.25 -16.40 4.33
C VAL A 158 -8.02 -15.11 5.12
N ARG A 159 -9.03 -14.23 5.23
CA ARG A 159 -8.94 -12.96 5.96
C ARG A 159 -8.61 -13.13 7.44
N GLU A 160 -9.26 -14.08 8.10
CA GLU A 160 -9.00 -14.42 9.50
C GLU A 160 -7.53 -14.82 9.68
N SER A 161 -7.04 -15.75 8.86
CA SER A 161 -5.65 -16.19 8.95
C SER A 161 -4.63 -15.09 8.67
N LEU A 162 -4.94 -14.18 7.74
CA LEU A 162 -4.05 -13.05 7.44
C LEU A 162 -4.02 -12.06 8.60
N SER A 163 -5.17 -11.81 9.22
CA SER A 163 -5.28 -10.98 10.43
C SER A 163 -4.49 -11.60 11.58
N GLU A 164 -4.61 -12.91 11.82
CA GLU A 164 -3.79 -13.64 12.80
C GLU A 164 -2.29 -13.51 12.49
N ARG A 165 -1.91 -13.64 11.22
CA ARG A 165 -0.51 -13.52 10.79
C ARG A 165 0.05 -12.12 11.06
N GLN A 166 -0.75 -11.08 10.87
CA GLN A 166 -0.35 -9.69 11.14
C GLN A 166 0.03 -9.42 12.59
N TRP A 167 -0.54 -10.19 13.52
CA TRP A 167 -0.26 -10.08 14.95
C TRP A 167 0.83 -11.06 15.42
N THR A 168 0.91 -12.25 14.83
CA THR A 168 1.89 -13.27 15.24
C THR A 168 3.32 -12.97 14.78
N GLU A 169 3.50 -12.21 13.69
CA GLU A 169 4.84 -11.76 13.27
C GLU A 169 5.41 -10.61 14.12
N ILE A 170 4.63 -10.05 15.05
CA ILE A 170 5.14 -9.13 16.08
C ILE A 170 5.87 -9.95 17.16
N THR A 171 7.06 -10.42 16.82
CA THR A 171 7.92 -11.08 17.80
C THR A 171 8.30 -10.09 18.92
N PRO A 172 8.51 -10.54 20.17
CA PRO A 172 8.97 -9.67 21.25
C PRO A 172 10.23 -8.88 20.88
N ARG A 173 11.09 -9.47 20.04
CA ARG A 173 12.27 -8.82 19.49
C ARG A 173 11.93 -7.70 18.51
N LEU A 174 11.06 -7.94 17.53
CA LEU A 174 10.61 -6.89 16.60
C LEU A 174 9.92 -5.75 17.36
N ALA A 175 9.07 -6.07 18.33
CA ALA A 175 8.43 -5.08 19.19
C ALA A 175 9.47 -4.25 19.95
N HIS A 176 10.43 -4.91 20.60
CA HIS A 176 11.52 -4.22 21.31
C HIS A 176 12.34 -3.30 20.38
N ASP A 177 12.73 -3.80 19.21
CA ASP A 177 13.50 -3.03 18.22
C ASP A 177 12.72 -1.82 17.69
N LEU A 178 11.41 -1.97 17.47
CA LEU A 178 10.52 -0.88 17.09
C LEU A 178 10.38 0.14 18.23
N MET A 179 10.20 -0.29 19.47
CA MET A 179 10.11 0.62 20.63
C MET A 179 11.39 1.43 20.85
N GLY A 180 12.57 0.84 20.63
CA GLY A 180 13.82 1.58 20.66
C GLY A 180 13.87 2.69 19.60
N ARG A 181 13.27 2.46 18.43
CA ARG A 181 13.22 3.44 17.32
C ARG A 181 12.23 4.57 17.56
N VAL A 182 11.14 4.32 18.30
CA VAL A 182 10.12 5.32 18.65
C VAL A 182 10.75 6.54 19.32
N GLN A 183 11.87 6.41 20.04
CA GLN A 183 12.52 7.53 20.71
C GLN A 183 13.04 8.62 19.75
N SER A 184 13.37 8.27 18.50
CA SER A 184 13.86 9.23 17.50
C SER A 184 12.73 9.81 16.66
N LYS A 185 12.70 11.15 16.54
CA LYS A 185 11.79 11.89 15.66
C LYS A 185 12.03 11.62 14.16
N GLU A 186 13.20 11.09 13.81
CA GLU A 186 13.53 10.75 12.42
C GLU A 186 12.86 9.43 11.98
N ASN A 187 12.55 8.54 12.93
CA ASN A 187 11.86 7.29 12.66
C ASN A 187 10.33 7.51 12.59
N THR A 188 9.89 8.40 11.69
CA THR A 188 8.46 8.60 11.47
C THR A 188 7.77 7.30 11.05
N PRO A 189 6.45 7.16 11.24
CA PRO A 189 5.72 6.00 10.75
C PRO A 189 5.91 5.69 9.26
N GLY A 190 6.07 6.71 8.42
CA GLY A 190 6.41 6.53 7.01
C GLY A 190 7.78 5.88 6.77
N GLU A 191 8.79 6.23 7.57
CA GLU A 191 10.11 5.60 7.50
C GLU A 191 10.09 4.17 8.04
N ILE A 192 9.30 3.88 9.07
CA ILE A 192 9.08 2.52 9.55
C ILE A 192 8.31 1.68 8.52
N PHE A 193 7.33 2.24 7.83
CA PHE A 193 6.64 1.57 6.73
C PHE A 193 7.65 1.06 5.67
N LYS A 194 8.63 1.90 5.29
CA LYS A 194 9.69 1.53 4.34
C LYS A 194 10.59 0.44 4.93
N LYS A 195 11.12 0.64 6.14
CA LYS A 195 12.02 -0.32 6.81
C LYS A 195 11.38 -1.69 7.06
N LEU A 196 10.09 -1.73 7.41
CA LEU A 196 9.35 -2.99 7.56
C LEU A 196 9.08 -3.66 6.22
N ASP A 197 9.28 -2.94 5.12
CA ASP A 197 8.96 -3.41 3.80
C ASP A 197 7.47 -3.83 3.65
N ILE A 198 6.56 -2.95 4.08
CA ILE A 198 5.12 -3.24 4.00
C ILE A 198 4.63 -3.16 2.55
N GLY A 199 5.23 -2.28 1.73
CA GLY A 199 4.90 -2.14 0.32
C GLY A 199 5.62 -3.12 -0.63
N GLY A 200 6.69 -3.81 -0.19
CA GLY A 200 7.56 -4.70 -0.99
C GLY A 200 8.79 -3.99 -1.62
N GLU A 201 9.99 -4.06 -1.06
CA GLU A 201 11.09 -3.11 -1.28
C GLU A 201 11.81 -3.43 -2.59
N SER A 202 11.87 -4.71 -2.92
CA SER A 202 12.27 -5.22 -4.23
C SER A 202 11.30 -4.92 -5.38
N THR A 203 10.07 -4.51 -5.07
CA THR A 203 9.04 -4.26 -6.07
C THR A 203 9.12 -2.82 -6.60
N TRP A 204 9.77 -1.92 -5.85
CA TRP A 204 9.91 -0.49 -6.20
C TRP A 204 11.13 -0.17 -7.05
N ILE A 205 12.29 -0.78 -6.77
CA ILE A 205 13.48 -0.67 -7.63
C ILE A 205 13.15 -1.17 -9.05
N SER A 206 12.23 -2.15 -9.15
CA SER A 206 11.71 -2.66 -10.42
C SER A 206 10.45 -1.93 -10.94
N ARG A 207 10.22 -0.65 -10.60
CA ARG A 207 9.27 0.33 -11.23
C ARG A 207 7.81 -0.10 -11.54
N ASN A 208 7.40 -1.34 -11.32
CA ASN A 208 6.20 -1.93 -11.91
C ASN A 208 5.40 -2.85 -10.98
N ARG A 209 5.94 -3.18 -9.80
CA ARG A 209 5.27 -4.06 -8.84
C ARG A 209 4.87 -3.21 -7.64
N MET A 210 3.58 -3.18 -7.38
CA MET A 210 2.98 -2.49 -6.25
C MET A 210 2.49 -3.60 -5.35
N GLY A 211 3.13 -3.81 -4.20
CA GLY A 211 2.69 -4.80 -3.23
C GLY A 211 1.36 -4.41 -2.59
N ASN A 212 0.64 -5.40 -2.07
CA ASN A 212 -0.55 -5.18 -1.27
C ASN A 212 -0.15 -5.00 0.20
N PRO A 213 -0.16 -3.78 0.75
CA PRO A 213 0.26 -3.55 2.13
C PRO A 213 -0.70 -4.20 3.13
N PHE A 214 -1.97 -4.39 2.78
CA PHE A 214 -2.97 -5.08 3.59
C PHE A 214 -2.69 -6.57 3.75
N ALA A 215 -1.92 -7.15 2.83
CA ALA A 215 -1.46 -8.53 2.94
C ALA A 215 -0.14 -8.67 3.70
N SER A 216 0.51 -7.55 4.03
CA SER A 216 1.78 -7.61 4.73
C SER A 216 1.55 -8.11 6.16
N PRO A 217 2.27 -9.16 6.58
CA PRO A 217 2.18 -9.63 7.96
C PRO A 217 2.84 -8.67 8.96
N LYS A 218 3.53 -7.63 8.48
CA LYS A 218 4.12 -6.58 9.32
C LYS A 218 3.20 -5.37 9.48
N LEU A 219 2.00 -5.38 8.89
CA LEU A 219 1.05 -4.27 9.00
C LEU A 219 0.62 -4.04 10.46
N GLY A 220 0.35 -5.12 11.21
CA GLY A 220 0.03 -5.02 12.65
C GLY A 220 1.13 -4.36 13.46
N ALA A 221 2.40 -4.67 13.15
CA ALA A 221 3.56 -4.04 13.76
C ALA A 221 3.62 -2.53 13.49
N LEU A 222 3.31 -2.09 12.27
CA LEU A 222 3.24 -0.66 11.92
C LEU A 222 2.10 0.05 12.65
N VAL A 223 0.91 -0.57 12.72
CA VAL A 223 -0.23 0.02 13.44
C VAL A 223 0.11 0.21 14.93
N GLY A 224 0.73 -0.80 15.56
CA GLY A 224 1.23 -0.68 16.93
C GLY A 224 2.28 0.43 17.07
N TYR A 225 3.23 0.50 16.13
CA TYR A 225 4.26 1.54 16.11
C TYR A 225 3.67 2.95 16.01
N ILE A 226 2.69 3.18 15.13
CA ILE A 226 2.00 4.47 14.98
C ILE A 226 1.41 4.91 16.32
N GLY A 227 0.74 4.00 17.03
CA GLY A 227 0.15 4.27 18.34
C GLY A 227 1.19 4.74 19.36
N GLU A 228 2.31 4.03 19.47
CA GLU A 228 3.39 4.39 20.40
C GLU A 228 4.14 5.67 19.98
N TYR A 229 4.36 5.87 18.68
CA TYR A 229 4.96 7.08 18.14
C TYR A 229 4.11 8.32 18.43
N ASN A 230 2.79 8.23 18.24
CA ASN A 230 1.85 9.31 18.54
C ASN A 230 1.88 9.70 20.02
N LYS A 231 1.89 8.71 20.93
CA LYS A 231 2.01 8.94 22.37
C LYS A 231 3.33 9.62 22.74
N GLN A 232 4.45 9.09 22.25
CA GLN A 232 5.79 9.58 22.60
C GLN A 232 6.03 11.01 22.12
N HIS A 233 5.58 11.36 20.91
CA HIS A 233 5.88 12.66 20.28
C HIS A 233 4.71 13.64 20.31
N GLN A 234 3.59 13.27 20.95
CA GLN A 234 2.35 14.06 20.97
C GLN A 234 1.90 14.45 19.56
N THR A 235 1.90 13.47 18.65
CA THR A 235 1.48 13.64 17.25
C THR A 235 0.22 12.83 16.94
N SER A 236 -0.34 13.03 15.75
CA SER A 236 -1.60 12.39 15.32
C SER A 236 -1.43 11.68 13.97
N TRP A 237 -0.35 10.95 13.77
CA TRP A 237 -0.15 10.15 12.56
C TRP A 237 -1.25 9.10 12.42
N THR A 238 -1.83 9.02 11.23
CA THR A 238 -2.76 7.94 10.85
C THR A 238 -2.02 6.86 10.05
N LEU A 239 -2.71 5.73 9.81
CA LEU A 239 -2.19 4.70 8.90
C LEU A 239 -2.10 5.23 7.46
N LEU A 240 -3.06 6.07 7.04
CA LEU A 240 -3.03 6.75 5.76
C LEU A 240 -1.79 7.66 5.63
N ASP A 241 -1.44 8.44 6.66
CA ASP A 241 -0.24 9.27 6.64
C ASP A 241 1.03 8.43 6.47
N ALA A 242 1.11 7.31 7.20
CA ALA A 242 2.22 6.37 7.07
C ALA A 242 2.31 5.80 5.66
N PHE A 243 1.19 5.50 5.01
CA PHE A 243 1.15 5.05 3.62
C PHE A 243 1.57 6.16 2.67
N ILE A 244 1.04 7.39 2.80
CA ILE A 244 1.41 8.52 1.94
C ILE A 244 2.92 8.80 2.03
N ALA A 245 3.49 8.80 3.23
CA ALA A 245 4.92 8.99 3.44
C ALA A 245 5.74 7.79 2.93
N GLY A 246 5.29 6.57 3.23
CA GLY A 246 5.96 5.32 2.87
C GLY A 246 5.99 5.06 1.36
N TYR A 247 4.88 5.33 0.67
CA TYR A 247 4.79 5.28 -0.79
C TYR A 247 5.38 6.53 -1.45
N GLU A 248 5.67 7.60 -0.71
CA GLU A 248 6.19 8.88 -1.23
C GLU A 248 5.18 9.60 -2.15
N GLY A 249 3.92 9.67 -1.72
CA GLY A 249 2.91 10.53 -2.30
C GLY A 249 1.53 9.91 -2.45
N GLU A 250 0.51 10.78 -2.39
CA GLU A 250 -0.91 10.43 -2.48
C GLU A 250 -1.26 9.70 -3.79
N ALA A 251 -0.64 10.08 -4.90
CA ALA A 251 -0.90 9.47 -6.21
C ALA A 251 -0.64 7.95 -6.22
N LYS A 252 0.47 7.51 -5.61
CA LYS A 252 0.83 6.09 -5.50
C LYS A 252 -0.11 5.36 -4.55
N VAL A 253 -0.47 5.99 -3.43
CA VAL A 253 -1.44 5.44 -2.47
C VAL A 253 -2.80 5.27 -3.14
N ALA A 254 -3.33 6.29 -3.82
CA ALA A 254 -4.58 6.21 -4.56
C ALA A 254 -4.58 5.04 -5.56
N SER A 255 -3.52 4.93 -6.39
CA SER A 255 -3.41 3.83 -7.35
C SER A 255 -3.33 2.44 -6.67
N MET A 256 -2.73 2.35 -5.49
CA MET A 256 -2.66 1.12 -4.71
C MET A 256 -4.03 0.79 -4.12
N LEU A 257 -4.72 1.76 -3.52
CA LEU A 257 -6.04 1.59 -2.92
C LEU A 257 -7.10 1.24 -3.96
N SER A 258 -7.08 1.85 -5.14
CA SER A 258 -8.01 1.49 -6.22
C SER A 258 -7.77 0.07 -6.75
N LEU A 259 -6.56 -0.49 -6.60
CA LEU A 259 -6.26 -1.89 -6.94
C LEU A 259 -6.65 -2.83 -5.80
N ALA A 260 -6.22 -2.52 -4.58
CA ALA A 260 -6.54 -3.30 -3.39
C ALA A 260 -8.04 -3.30 -3.09
N GLY A 261 -8.76 -2.23 -3.44
CA GLY A 261 -10.21 -2.08 -3.32
C GLY A 261 -11.00 -3.01 -4.22
N LEU A 262 -10.36 -3.59 -5.25
CA LEU A 262 -10.92 -4.69 -6.03
C LEU A 262 -10.58 -6.06 -5.45
N SER A 263 -9.82 -6.16 -4.37
CA SER A 263 -9.49 -7.47 -3.81
C SER A 263 -10.69 -8.09 -3.11
N CYS A 264 -10.86 -9.41 -3.23
CA CYS A 264 -11.90 -10.12 -2.46
C CYS A 264 -11.54 -10.27 -0.98
N PHE A 265 -10.25 -10.29 -0.62
CA PHE A 265 -9.82 -10.40 0.78
C PHE A 265 -9.68 -9.05 1.49
N TYR A 266 -9.19 -8.01 0.80
CA TYR A 266 -8.88 -6.70 1.43
C TYR A 266 -9.64 -5.53 0.83
N GLY A 267 -10.62 -5.79 -0.03
CA GLY A 267 -11.36 -4.75 -0.74
C GLY A 267 -12.00 -3.75 0.22
N ARG A 268 -12.53 -4.22 1.35
CA ARG A 268 -13.18 -3.37 2.35
C ARG A 268 -12.19 -2.41 3.01
N GLU A 269 -11.08 -2.93 3.53
CA GLU A 269 -10.04 -2.16 4.22
C GLU A 269 -9.41 -1.12 3.29
N ALA A 270 -9.15 -1.52 2.05
CA ALA A 270 -8.65 -0.61 1.02
C ALA A 270 -9.66 0.48 0.67
N GLN A 271 -10.95 0.16 0.55
CA GLN A 271 -12.01 1.14 0.28
C GLN A 271 -12.19 2.12 1.44
N GLN A 272 -12.16 1.65 2.68
CA GLN A 272 -12.19 2.50 3.87
C GLN A 272 -11.02 3.50 3.89
N MET A 273 -9.81 3.02 3.61
CA MET A 273 -8.64 3.91 3.50
C MET A 273 -8.72 4.85 2.28
N GLU A 274 -9.37 4.43 1.20
CA GLU A 274 -9.64 5.29 0.04
C GLU A 274 -10.60 6.43 0.41
N GLU A 275 -11.63 6.15 1.22
CA GLU A 275 -12.53 7.17 1.77
C GLU A 275 -11.80 8.14 2.70
N GLU A 276 -10.87 7.66 3.53
CA GLU A 276 -9.99 8.53 4.33
C GLU A 276 -9.14 9.45 3.44
N LEU A 277 -8.60 8.92 2.34
CA LEU A 277 -7.85 9.70 1.37
C LEU A 277 -8.72 10.77 0.70
N TYR A 278 -9.98 10.46 0.40
CA TYR A 278 -10.93 11.44 -0.12
C TYR A 278 -11.25 12.54 0.90
N LYS A 279 -11.47 12.18 2.17
CA LYS A 279 -11.66 13.17 3.24
C LYS A 279 -10.46 14.10 3.34
N LEU A 280 -9.24 13.55 3.31
CA LEU A 280 -8.01 14.33 3.32
C LEU A 280 -7.92 15.30 2.13
N TRP A 281 -8.26 14.85 0.92
CA TRP A 281 -8.31 15.71 -0.26
C TRP A 281 -9.35 16.83 -0.13
N LEU A 282 -10.54 16.50 0.37
CA LEU A 282 -11.61 17.47 0.61
C LEU A 282 -11.24 18.50 1.68
N GLU A 283 -10.54 18.10 2.74
CA GLU A 283 -10.03 19.00 3.79
C GLU A 283 -8.95 19.94 3.25
N ARG A 284 -8.11 19.46 2.33
CA ARG A 284 -7.10 20.25 1.63
C ARG A 284 -7.66 21.11 0.48
N GLY A 285 -8.98 21.13 0.30
CA GLY A 285 -9.64 21.91 -0.74
C GLY A 285 -9.30 21.45 -2.16
N ARG A 286 -8.97 20.16 -2.36
CA ARG A 286 -8.66 19.62 -3.69
C ARG A 286 -9.87 19.68 -4.59
N ALA A 287 -9.68 20.22 -5.79
CA ALA A 287 -10.69 20.23 -6.82
C ALA A 287 -10.79 18.83 -7.50
N ILE A 288 -11.84 18.58 -8.29
CA ILE A 288 -12.03 17.32 -9.02
C ILE A 288 -10.87 17.11 -10.02
N SER A 289 -10.47 18.17 -10.71
CA SER A 289 -9.35 18.26 -11.64
C SER A 289 -8.00 17.96 -10.96
N ASP A 290 -7.78 18.43 -9.73
CA ASP A 290 -6.61 18.07 -8.94
C ASP A 290 -6.54 16.55 -8.71
N VAL A 291 -7.66 15.94 -8.34
CA VAL A 291 -7.74 14.49 -8.11
C VAL A 291 -7.50 13.72 -9.40
N VAL A 292 -8.07 14.17 -10.52
CA VAL A 292 -7.80 13.61 -11.85
C VAL A 292 -6.30 13.67 -12.19
N ILE A 293 -5.63 14.79 -11.90
CA ILE A 293 -4.18 14.95 -12.09
C ILE A 293 -3.38 14.03 -11.16
N ILE A 294 -3.75 13.95 -9.87
CA ILE A 294 -3.10 13.09 -8.87
C ILE A 294 -3.18 11.64 -9.33
N GLN A 295 -4.37 11.17 -9.74
CA GLN A 295 -4.56 9.80 -10.21
C GLN A 295 -3.80 9.56 -11.52
N ARG A 296 -3.76 10.52 -12.45
CA ARG A 296 -2.99 10.39 -13.72
C ARG A 296 -1.49 10.26 -13.51
N LYS A 297 -0.87 10.94 -12.54
CA LYS A 297 0.60 10.91 -12.37
C LYS A 297 1.19 9.50 -12.23
N GLN A 298 0.38 8.50 -11.89
CA GLN A 298 0.80 7.08 -11.86
C GLN A 298 0.58 6.32 -13.17
N LEU A 299 -0.17 6.90 -14.12
CA LEU A 299 -0.70 6.26 -15.32
C LEU A 299 0.10 6.54 -16.59
N ASP A 300 1.00 7.53 -16.59
CA ASP A 300 1.84 7.92 -17.75
C ASP A 300 2.75 6.79 -18.30
N LYS A 301 2.63 5.55 -17.78
CA LYS A 301 3.35 4.36 -18.23
C LYS A 301 2.47 3.30 -18.92
N VAL A 302 1.14 3.43 -18.93
CA VAL A 302 0.24 2.40 -19.49
C VAL A 302 -1.00 3.05 -20.16
N PRO A 303 -1.15 2.97 -21.50
CA PRO A 303 -2.18 3.70 -22.25
C PRO A 303 -3.66 3.34 -21.98
N SER A 304 -3.98 2.13 -21.52
CA SER A 304 -5.35 1.59 -21.47
C SER A 304 -6.07 1.76 -20.12
N LEU A 305 -5.92 2.93 -19.50
CA LEU A 305 -6.12 3.10 -18.05
C LEU A 305 -7.28 4.02 -17.64
N ALA A 306 -8.04 4.55 -18.61
CA ALA A 306 -9.20 5.42 -18.37
C ALA A 306 -10.20 4.80 -17.38
N TYR A 307 -10.39 3.47 -17.40
CA TYR A 307 -11.34 2.78 -16.51
C TYR A 307 -11.01 2.85 -15.02
N LYS A 308 -9.74 3.00 -14.63
CA LYS A 308 -9.37 2.93 -13.20
C LYS A 308 -9.57 4.23 -12.46
N VAL A 309 -9.39 5.34 -13.17
CA VAL A 309 -9.68 6.67 -12.62
C VAL A 309 -11.18 6.81 -12.40
N LYS A 310 -12.01 6.24 -13.30
CA LYS A 310 -13.46 6.40 -13.25
C LYS A 310 -14.08 6.00 -11.91
N ASP A 311 -13.86 4.79 -11.41
CA ASP A 311 -14.57 4.35 -10.19
C ASP A 311 -14.10 5.09 -8.93
N SER A 312 -12.80 5.31 -8.80
CA SER A 312 -12.24 6.12 -7.70
C SER A 312 -12.71 7.57 -7.79
N LEU A 313 -12.69 8.16 -8.99
CA LEU A 313 -13.16 9.52 -9.24
C LEU A 313 -14.67 9.66 -9.00
N LYS A 314 -15.49 8.70 -9.43
CA LYS A 314 -16.93 8.65 -9.13
C LYS A 314 -17.16 8.67 -7.61
N ARG A 315 -16.43 7.85 -6.85
CA ARG A 315 -16.52 7.84 -5.37
C ARG A 315 -16.05 9.16 -4.76
N TYR A 316 -14.99 9.76 -5.28
CA TYR A 316 -14.55 11.08 -4.84
C TYR A 316 -15.60 12.16 -5.13
N ILE A 317 -16.21 12.17 -6.32
CA ILE A 317 -17.26 13.11 -6.70
C ILE A 317 -18.48 12.94 -5.80
N LEU A 318 -18.88 11.71 -5.49
CA LEU A 318 -19.95 11.44 -4.52
C LEU A 318 -19.62 11.98 -3.13
N ALA A 319 -18.39 11.77 -2.64
CA ALA A 319 -17.97 12.34 -1.36
C ALA A 319 -17.91 13.88 -1.39
N PHE A 320 -17.50 14.45 -2.52
CA PHE A 320 -17.45 15.88 -2.76
C PHE A 320 -18.85 16.49 -2.78
N THR A 321 -19.79 15.89 -3.50
CA THR A 321 -21.17 16.38 -3.62
C THR A 321 -21.91 16.26 -2.30
N GLN A 322 -21.67 15.19 -1.54
CA GLN A 322 -22.19 15.04 -0.18
C GLN A 322 -21.66 16.13 0.76
N LYS A 323 -20.36 16.42 0.74
CA LYS A 323 -19.74 17.43 1.61
C LYS A 323 -20.29 18.85 1.38
N TYR A 324 -20.61 19.18 0.14
CA TYR A 324 -21.11 20.51 -0.24
C TYR A 324 -22.62 20.54 -0.52
N SER A 325 -23.35 19.48 -0.15
CA SER A 325 -24.81 19.38 -0.30
C SER A 325 -25.31 19.75 -1.71
N LEU A 326 -24.56 19.33 -2.74
CA LEU A 326 -24.89 19.65 -4.12
C LEU A 326 -26.17 18.92 -4.58
N PRO A 327 -26.97 19.51 -5.50
CA PRO A 327 -28.16 18.85 -6.02
C PRO A 327 -27.86 17.47 -6.65
N GLU A 328 -28.75 16.49 -6.43
CA GLU A 328 -28.59 15.14 -6.98
C GLU A 328 -28.47 15.14 -8.50
N GLN A 329 -29.25 15.98 -9.18
CA GLN A 329 -29.21 16.09 -10.64
C GLN A 329 -27.85 16.58 -11.16
N PHE A 330 -27.21 17.48 -10.41
CA PHE A 330 -25.86 17.93 -10.74
C PHE A 330 -24.85 16.78 -10.62
N THR A 331 -24.94 16.01 -9.53
CA THR A 331 -24.14 14.80 -9.33
C THR A 331 -24.37 13.78 -10.45
N ALA A 332 -25.63 13.54 -10.82
CA ALA A 332 -26.00 12.61 -11.89
C ALA A 332 -25.40 13.02 -13.24
N ASN A 333 -25.44 14.31 -13.59
CA ASN A 333 -24.86 14.83 -14.83
C ASN A 333 -23.34 14.58 -14.88
N ILE A 334 -22.61 14.85 -13.79
CA ILE A 334 -21.17 14.59 -13.74
C ILE A 334 -20.88 13.08 -13.84
N LEU A 335 -21.67 12.25 -13.15
CA LEU A 335 -21.47 10.81 -13.19
C LEU A 335 -21.76 10.22 -14.57
N ASP A 336 -22.77 10.74 -15.28
CA ASP A 336 -23.10 10.36 -16.66
C ASP A 336 -21.95 10.69 -17.62
N LEU A 337 -21.34 11.87 -17.45
CA LEU A 337 -20.10 12.25 -18.15
C LEU A 337 -18.91 11.34 -17.82
N LEU A 338 -18.94 10.52 -16.77
CA LEU A 338 -17.93 9.50 -16.50
C LEU A 338 -18.29 8.12 -17.04
N GLN A 339 -19.55 7.91 -17.47
CA GLN A 339 -20.04 6.63 -17.95
C GLN A 339 -19.66 6.33 -19.39
N THR A 340 -19.44 7.33 -20.25
CA THR A 340 -19.04 7.01 -21.64
C THR A 340 -17.67 6.35 -21.65
N ASP A 341 -17.57 5.21 -22.34
CA ASP A 341 -16.43 4.30 -22.27
C ASP A 341 -15.16 4.83 -22.98
N GLU A 342 -15.27 5.97 -23.68
CA GLU A 342 -14.26 6.49 -24.61
C GLU A 342 -13.81 7.94 -24.32
N PHE A 343 -13.50 8.29 -23.07
CA PHE A 343 -12.90 9.61 -22.80
C PHE A 343 -11.38 9.56 -22.74
N SER A 344 -10.74 10.45 -23.47
CA SER A 344 -9.35 10.84 -23.26
C SER A 344 -9.20 11.56 -21.91
N PHE A 345 -7.98 11.57 -21.37
CA PHE A 345 -7.72 12.33 -20.14
C PHE A 345 -8.02 13.84 -20.30
N VAL A 346 -7.77 14.39 -21.50
CA VAL A 346 -7.99 15.81 -21.74
C VAL A 346 -9.47 16.13 -21.65
N GLU A 347 -10.33 15.30 -22.26
CA GLU A 347 -11.79 15.42 -22.13
C GLU A 347 -12.20 15.27 -20.66
N LEU A 348 -11.71 14.25 -19.95
CA LEU A 348 -12.00 14.07 -18.53
C LEU A 348 -11.62 15.29 -17.68
N LEU A 349 -10.49 15.92 -17.97
CA LEU A 349 -10.05 17.12 -17.26
C LEU A 349 -10.91 18.33 -17.60
N ILE A 350 -11.30 18.49 -18.87
CA ILE A 350 -12.23 19.55 -19.31
C ILE A 350 -13.57 19.40 -18.60
N GLU A 351 -14.11 18.19 -18.54
CA GLU A 351 -15.37 17.90 -17.86
C GLU A 351 -15.26 18.12 -16.33
N ALA A 352 -14.16 17.69 -15.72
CA ALA A 352 -13.90 17.97 -14.30
C ALA A 352 -13.85 19.48 -14.01
N GLN A 353 -13.22 20.27 -14.90
CA GLN A 353 -13.18 21.74 -14.78
C GLN A 353 -14.53 22.40 -15.07
N ALA A 354 -15.35 21.83 -15.97
CA ALA A 354 -16.71 22.29 -16.20
C ALA A 354 -17.57 22.07 -14.95
N ALA A 355 -17.51 20.86 -14.36
CA ALA A 355 -18.15 20.52 -13.10
C ALA A 355 -17.74 21.48 -11.97
N GLU A 356 -16.45 21.75 -11.80
CA GLU A 356 -15.95 22.71 -10.80
C GLU A 356 -16.53 24.11 -10.97
N ARG A 357 -16.64 24.61 -12.20
CA ARG A 357 -17.23 25.92 -12.48
C ARG A 357 -18.70 25.97 -12.09
N GLU A 358 -19.46 24.92 -12.37
CA GLU A 358 -20.87 24.84 -11.97
C GLU A 358 -21.04 24.78 -10.45
N ILE A 359 -20.15 24.07 -9.74
CA ILE A 359 -20.11 24.03 -8.27
C ILE A 359 -19.87 25.42 -7.70
N GLU A 360 -18.90 26.15 -8.24
CA GLU A 360 -18.57 27.48 -7.76
C GLU A 360 -19.71 28.47 -8.01
N LEU A 361 -20.37 28.38 -9.18
CA LEU A 361 -21.58 29.16 -9.46
C LEU A 361 -22.72 28.83 -8.51
N PHE A 362 -22.90 27.56 -8.14
CA PHE A 362 -23.91 27.15 -7.16
C PHE A 362 -23.62 27.75 -5.78
N ARG A 363 -22.36 27.69 -5.31
CA ARG A 363 -21.94 28.27 -4.03
C ARG A 363 -22.16 29.77 -3.96
N VAL A 364 -21.80 30.51 -5.01
CA VAL A 364 -22.02 31.96 -5.07
C VAL A 364 -23.51 32.27 -4.94
N LYS A 365 -24.38 31.53 -5.64
CA LYS A 365 -25.84 31.71 -5.56
C LYS A 365 -26.41 31.41 -4.17
N GLU A 366 -25.90 30.39 -3.47
CA GLU A 366 -26.32 30.12 -2.09
C GLU A 366 -25.88 31.24 -1.13
N ILE A 367 -24.63 31.70 -1.24
CA ILE A 367 -24.14 32.81 -0.41
C ILE A 367 -24.95 34.09 -0.67
N GLU A 368 -25.24 34.41 -1.93
CA GLU A 368 -26.10 35.55 -2.28
C GLU A 368 -27.52 35.41 -1.69
N LYS A 369 -28.09 34.20 -1.74
CA LYS A 369 -29.39 33.90 -1.13
C LYS A 369 -29.35 34.08 0.38
N ASP A 370 -28.31 33.63 1.06
CA ASP A 370 -28.17 33.78 2.52
C ASP A 370 -27.98 35.25 2.92
N LEU A 371 -27.19 36.02 2.14
CA LEU A 371 -27.02 37.45 2.35
C LEU A 371 -28.32 38.23 2.15
N MET A 372 -29.13 37.88 1.14
CA MET A 372 -30.43 38.52 0.88
C MET A 372 -31.51 38.17 1.91
N ASN A 373 -31.34 37.05 2.63
CA ASN A 373 -32.25 36.63 3.70
C ASN A 373 -31.76 37.02 5.11
N SER A 374 -30.60 37.65 5.23
CA SER A 374 -30.12 38.19 6.50
C SER A 374 -30.83 39.52 6.80
N PRO A 375 -31.59 39.63 7.92
CA PRO A 375 -32.43 40.78 8.24
C PRO A 375 -31.67 42.06 8.61
#